data_AF-A0A1J9P7B3-F1
#
_entry.id   AF-A0A1J9P7B3-F1
#
_cell.length_a   1.000
_cell.length_b   1.000
_cell.length_c   1.000
_cell.angle_alpha   90.00
_cell.angle_beta   90.00
_cell.angle_gamma   90.00
#
_symmetry.space_group_name_H-M   'P 1'
#
loop_
_entity.id
_entity.type
_entity.pdbx_description
1 polymer ?
#
loop_
_entity_poly.entity_id
_entity_poly.type
_entity_poly.pdbx_seq_one_letter_code
_entity_poly.pdbx_strand_id
1 'polypeptide(L)'
;MFALRLLEDWRQRVIETFTPNTDDRPTYAELLDAFCNAVSVQLGLDACTRAFNLYSIPFTEGLELVEEVERALREDHGGVRPRDVLSFWLDQRGRWVRDHRTFATPEEKTAMVAIYERWKDKDRINEQFWGLMMDEPDHGGVRGFHFTHERAWKATRCLSDWLEKRKAGQVY
;
A
#
# COMPACT_ATOMS: atom_id res chain seq x y z
N MET A 1 -39.82 9.86 34.11
CA MET A 1 -39.21 10.55 32.94
C MET A 1 -37.71 10.26 32.77
N PHE A 2 -36.98 9.82 33.81
CA PHE A 2 -35.56 9.45 33.75
C PHE A 2 -35.24 8.17 32.96
N ALA A 3 -36.12 7.16 33.02
CA ALA A 3 -35.87 5.85 32.41
C ALA A 3 -35.91 5.87 30.86
N LEU A 4 -36.65 6.79 30.25
CA LEU A 4 -36.74 6.91 28.78
C LEU A 4 -35.48 7.55 28.17
N ARG A 5 -34.92 8.59 28.81
CA ARG A 5 -33.66 9.21 28.37
C ARG A 5 -32.47 8.25 28.46
N LEU A 6 -32.39 7.43 29.52
CA LEU A 6 -31.36 6.39 29.65
C LEU A 6 -31.48 5.30 28.56
N LEU A 7 -32.70 5.00 28.13
CA LEU A 7 -32.97 4.03 27.04
C LEU A 7 -32.63 4.60 25.67
N GLU A 8 -32.90 5.88 25.43
CA GLU A 8 -32.49 6.59 24.20
C GLU A 8 -30.97 6.72 24.12
N ASP A 9 -30.31 7.10 25.22
CA ASP A 9 -28.84 7.16 25.30
C ASP A 9 -28.19 5.79 25.11
N TRP A 10 -28.77 4.74 25.70
CA TRP A 10 -28.29 3.37 25.51
C TRP A 10 -28.48 2.92 24.06
N ARG A 11 -29.65 3.18 23.47
CA ARG A 11 -29.95 2.85 22.07
C ARG A 11 -29.01 3.61 21.12
N GLN A 12 -28.73 4.88 21.40
CA GLN A 12 -27.81 5.70 20.61
C GLN A 12 -26.38 5.16 20.69
N ARG A 13 -25.89 4.78 21.88
CA ARG A 13 -24.56 4.15 22.04
C ARG A 13 -24.47 2.79 21.35
N VAL A 14 -25.53 1.99 21.41
CA VAL A 14 -25.61 0.71 20.71
C VAL A 14 -25.58 0.94 19.20
N ILE A 15 -26.36 1.90 18.69
CA ILE A 15 -26.31 2.33 17.30
C ILE A 15 -24.88 2.78 16.96
N GLU A 16 -24.24 3.68 17.69
CA GLU A 16 -22.85 4.11 17.41
C GLU A 16 -21.82 2.98 17.49
N THR A 17 -22.05 1.98 18.35
CA THR A 17 -21.17 0.80 18.49
C THR A 17 -21.33 -0.18 17.32
N PHE A 18 -22.54 -0.32 16.78
CA PHE A 18 -22.87 -1.29 15.72
C PHE A 18 -23.08 -0.66 14.34
N THR A 19 -23.19 0.66 14.25
CA THR A 19 -23.24 1.40 12.99
C THR A 19 -21.80 1.52 12.53
N PRO A 20 -21.45 0.89 11.40
CA PRO A 20 -20.14 1.11 10.82
C PRO A 20 -20.06 2.61 10.52
N ASN A 21 -19.00 3.28 10.98
CA ASN A 21 -18.64 4.59 10.42
C ASN A 21 -18.44 4.38 8.90
N THR A 22 -19.48 4.63 8.10
CA THR A 22 -19.53 4.37 6.65
C THR A 22 -19.25 5.61 5.82
N ASP A 23 -19.50 6.81 6.35
CA ASP A 23 -19.56 7.99 5.46
C ASP A 23 -18.21 8.70 5.33
N ASP A 24 -17.28 8.47 6.26
CA ASP A 24 -15.96 9.13 6.32
C ASP A 24 -14.77 8.16 6.11
N ARG A 25 -15.03 6.89 5.79
CA ARG A 25 -13.99 5.85 5.82
C ARG A 25 -14.12 4.90 4.64
N PRO A 26 -12.99 4.47 4.05
CA PRO A 26 -13.03 3.47 3.00
C PRO A 26 -13.69 2.17 3.50
N THR A 27 -14.44 1.56 2.58
CA THR A 27 -15.01 0.25 2.71
C THR A 27 -13.91 -0.82 2.76
N TYR A 28 -14.27 -2.03 3.18
CA TYR A 28 -13.34 -3.15 3.14
C TYR A 28 -12.83 -3.41 1.71
N ALA A 29 -13.70 -3.31 0.71
CA ALA A 29 -13.34 -3.50 -0.69
C ALA A 29 -12.31 -2.46 -1.17
N GLU A 30 -12.55 -1.18 -0.89
CA GLU A 30 -11.61 -0.10 -1.23
C GLU A 30 -10.25 -0.25 -0.53
N LEU A 31 -10.25 -0.66 0.75
CA LEU A 31 -9.01 -0.95 1.46
C LEU A 31 -8.27 -2.16 0.87
N LEU A 32 -9.02 -3.17 0.42
CA LEU A 32 -8.45 -4.37 -0.20
C LEU A 32 -7.80 -4.03 -1.53
N ASP A 33 -8.42 -3.17 -2.33
CA ASP A 33 -7.85 -2.69 -3.59
C ASP A 33 -6.56 -1.90 -3.35
N ALA A 34 -6.57 -0.96 -2.40
CA ALA A 34 -5.37 -0.22 -2.02
C ALA A 34 -4.25 -1.13 -1.52
N PHE A 35 -4.59 -2.14 -0.70
CA PHE A 35 -3.65 -3.15 -0.24
C PHE A 35 -3.05 -3.95 -1.40
N CYS A 36 -3.88 -4.43 -2.33
CA CYS A 36 -3.44 -5.16 -3.51
C CYS A 36 -2.49 -4.33 -4.39
N ASN A 37 -2.72 -3.02 -4.50
CA ASN A 37 -1.81 -2.11 -5.20
C ASN A 37 -0.44 -2.03 -4.49
N ALA A 38 -0.42 -1.85 -3.17
CA ALA A 38 0.81 -1.85 -2.38
C ALA A 38 1.57 -3.18 -2.45
N VAL A 39 0.86 -4.30 -2.41
CA VAL A 39 1.45 -5.64 -2.58
C VAL A 39 2.05 -5.81 -3.96
N SER A 40 1.38 -5.35 -5.02
CA SER A 40 1.87 -5.47 -6.40
C SER A 40 3.20 -4.74 -6.59
N VAL A 41 3.32 -3.52 -6.07
CA VAL A 41 4.59 -2.77 -6.10
C VAL A 41 5.69 -3.51 -5.33
N GLN A 42 5.41 -3.99 -4.12
CA GLN A 42 6.39 -4.75 -3.35
C GLN A 42 6.85 -6.02 -4.07
N LEU A 43 5.93 -6.77 -4.69
CA LEU A 43 6.28 -7.96 -5.47
C LEU A 43 7.15 -7.62 -6.68
N GLY A 44 6.91 -6.48 -7.32
CA GLY A 44 7.75 -5.95 -8.40
C GLY A 44 9.18 -5.64 -7.92
N LEU A 45 9.32 -4.98 -6.76
CA LEU A 45 10.62 -4.71 -6.13
C LEU A 45 11.36 -6.00 -5.74
N ASP A 46 10.66 -6.97 -5.16
CA ASP A 46 11.21 -8.28 -4.81
C ASP A 46 11.67 -9.05 -6.06
N ALA A 47 10.93 -8.94 -7.16
CA ALA A 47 11.30 -9.55 -8.44
C ALA A 47 12.55 -8.91 -9.02
N CYS A 48 12.68 -7.57 -8.97
CA CYS A 48 13.89 -6.86 -9.39
C CYS A 48 15.10 -7.28 -8.54
N THR A 49 14.95 -7.32 -7.22
CA THR A 49 16.02 -7.77 -6.30
C THR A 49 16.51 -9.18 -6.64
N ARG A 50 15.58 -10.13 -6.83
CA ARG A 50 15.93 -11.50 -7.23
C ARG A 50 16.65 -11.50 -8.57
N ALA A 51 16.15 -10.78 -9.55
CA ALA A 51 16.72 -10.75 -10.88
C ALA A 51 18.12 -10.12 -10.93
N PHE A 52 18.33 -8.97 -10.28
CA PHE A 52 19.63 -8.29 -10.23
C PHE A 52 20.71 -9.13 -9.56
N ASN A 53 20.34 -9.99 -8.60
CA ASN A 53 21.25 -10.95 -7.98
C ASN A 53 21.56 -12.18 -8.85
N LEU A 54 20.74 -12.49 -9.86
CA LEU A 54 20.90 -13.66 -10.73
C LEU A 54 21.81 -13.41 -11.94
N TYR A 55 22.27 -12.19 -12.17
CA TYR A 55 23.30 -11.90 -13.18
C TYR A 55 24.63 -12.56 -12.81
N SER A 56 25.46 -12.86 -13.81
CA SER A 56 26.80 -13.42 -13.59
C SER A 56 27.68 -12.52 -12.71
N ILE A 57 27.48 -11.20 -12.81
CA ILE A 57 27.94 -10.19 -11.86
C ILE A 57 26.68 -9.47 -11.38
N PRO A 58 26.38 -9.46 -10.06
CA PRO A 58 25.20 -8.79 -9.54
C PRO A 58 25.11 -7.33 -9.99
N PHE A 59 23.92 -6.92 -10.43
CA PHE A 59 23.71 -5.55 -10.89
C PHE A 59 23.52 -4.61 -9.69
N THR A 60 24.65 -4.16 -9.15
CA THR A 60 24.73 -3.46 -7.85
C THR A 60 23.96 -2.14 -7.85
N GLU A 61 24.07 -1.35 -8.92
CA GLU A 61 23.31 -0.09 -9.06
C GLU A 61 21.79 -0.34 -9.00
N GLY A 62 21.30 -1.39 -9.66
CA GLY A 62 19.88 -1.76 -9.59
C GLY A 62 19.44 -2.20 -8.19
N LEU A 63 20.30 -2.89 -7.45
CA LEU A 63 20.02 -3.30 -6.07
C LEU A 63 19.95 -2.08 -5.13
N GLU A 64 20.91 -1.15 -5.25
CA GLU A 64 20.93 0.10 -4.47
C GLU A 64 19.68 0.95 -4.72
N LEU A 65 19.23 1.04 -5.98
CA LEU A 65 17.99 1.73 -6.34
C LEU A 65 16.76 1.10 -5.69
N VAL A 66 16.65 -0.23 -5.70
CA VAL A 66 15.54 -0.93 -5.03
C VAL A 66 15.55 -0.65 -3.53
N GLU A 67 16.72 -0.71 -2.89
CA GLU A 67 16.87 -0.40 -1.46
C GLU A 67 16.52 1.06 -1.12
N GLU A 68 16.90 2.01 -1.97
CA GLU A 68 16.55 3.43 -1.79
C GLU A 68 15.04 3.65 -1.92
N VAL A 69 14.39 3.02 -2.91
CA VAL A 69 12.92 3.09 -3.04
C VAL A 69 12.21 2.44 -1.87
N GLU A 70 12.62 1.25 -1.42
CA GLU A 70 12.01 0.62 -0.24
C GLU A 70 12.14 1.48 1.00
N ARG A 71 13.29 2.14 1.19
CA ARG A 71 13.54 3.04 2.32
C ARG A 71 12.67 4.29 2.23
N ALA A 72 12.62 4.93 1.06
CA ALA A 72 11.78 6.09 0.80
C ALA A 72 10.28 5.78 1.04
N LEU A 73 9.83 4.60 0.61
CA LEU A 73 8.47 4.13 0.88
C LEU A 73 8.24 3.94 2.38
N ARG A 74 9.21 3.42 3.15
CA ARG A 74 9.06 3.33 4.61
C ARG A 74 9.04 4.71 5.27
N GLU A 75 9.93 5.61 4.89
CA GLU A 75 9.99 6.99 5.42
C GLU A 75 8.66 7.71 5.24
N ASP A 76 8.05 7.57 4.07
CA ASP A 76 6.73 8.16 3.77
C ASP A 76 5.60 7.63 4.67
N HIS A 77 5.80 6.49 5.34
CA HIS A 77 4.79 5.78 6.12
C HIS A 77 5.29 5.50 7.55
N GLY A 78 6.09 6.41 8.11
CA GLY A 78 6.50 6.35 9.53
C GLY A 78 7.46 5.20 9.86
N GLY A 79 8.24 4.75 8.88
CA GLY A 79 9.20 3.64 9.01
C GLY A 79 8.63 2.26 8.68
N VAL A 80 7.35 2.17 8.33
CA VAL A 80 6.66 0.90 8.04
C VAL A 80 6.36 0.78 6.55
N ARG A 81 6.22 -0.45 6.02
CA ARG A 81 5.86 -0.60 4.60
C ARG A 81 4.38 -0.27 4.41
N PRO A 82 3.99 0.35 3.28
CA PRO A 82 2.59 0.66 3.00
C PRO A 82 1.65 -0.55 3.10
N ARG A 83 2.09 -1.72 2.59
CA ARG A 83 1.30 -2.95 2.65
C ARG A 83 0.99 -3.39 4.09
N ASP A 84 1.92 -3.16 5.02
CA ASP A 84 1.78 -3.63 6.40
C ASP A 84 0.77 -2.74 7.15
N VAL A 85 0.80 -1.43 6.86
CA VAL A 85 -0.19 -0.46 7.36
C VAL A 85 -1.60 -0.77 6.83
N LEU A 86 -1.72 -1.06 5.54
CA LEU A 86 -3.01 -1.40 4.91
C LEU A 86 -3.53 -2.77 5.37
N SER A 87 -2.65 -3.76 5.57
CA SER A 87 -3.00 -5.06 6.15
C SER A 87 -3.57 -4.91 7.55
N PHE A 88 -2.90 -4.10 8.39
CA PHE A 88 -3.40 -3.81 9.73
C PHE A 88 -4.80 -3.19 9.68
N TRP A 89 -5.05 -2.25 8.77
CA TRP A 89 -6.36 -1.64 8.62
C TRP A 89 -7.43 -2.64 8.14
N LEU A 90 -7.08 -3.53 7.21
CA LEU A 90 -7.95 -4.60 6.75
C LEU A 90 -8.35 -5.55 7.89
N ASP A 91 -7.40 -5.97 8.72
CA ASP A 91 -7.66 -6.86 9.86
C ASP A 91 -8.60 -6.21 10.89
N GLN A 92 -8.43 -4.91 11.13
CA GLN A 92 -9.29 -4.10 11.98
C GLN A 92 -10.72 -3.99 11.42
N ARG A 93 -10.88 -3.81 10.10
CA ARG A 93 -12.20 -3.76 9.42
C ARG A 93 -12.86 -5.12 9.31
N GLY A 94 -12.09 -6.19 9.11
CA GLY A 94 -12.53 -7.56 8.91
C GLY A 94 -13.08 -8.28 10.15
N ARG A 95 -13.16 -7.59 11.29
CA ARG A 95 -13.66 -8.10 12.59
C ARG A 95 -12.75 -9.11 13.30
N TRP A 96 -11.46 -9.19 12.95
CA TRP A 96 -10.49 -10.03 13.69
C TRP A 96 -9.99 -9.33 14.97
N VAL A 97 -10.14 -8.01 15.05
CA VAL A 97 -9.85 -7.22 16.25
C VAL A 97 -11.17 -6.65 16.80
N ARG A 98 -11.45 -6.92 18.08
CA ARG A 98 -12.68 -6.47 18.79
C ARG A 98 -12.65 -4.98 19.17
N ASP A 99 -11.52 -4.31 19.00
CA ASP A 99 -11.41 -2.88 19.23
C ASP A 99 -11.78 -2.13 17.95
N HIS A 100 -12.95 -1.48 17.96
CA HIS A 100 -13.44 -0.69 16.84
C HIS A 100 -12.93 0.76 16.86
N ARG A 101 -12.07 1.12 17.83
CA ARG A 101 -11.28 2.35 17.76
C ARG A 101 -10.20 2.17 16.69
N THR A 102 -10.62 2.37 15.44
CA THR A 102 -9.75 2.27 14.25
C THR A 102 -8.54 3.20 14.35
N PHE A 103 -8.63 4.27 15.15
CA PHE A 103 -7.57 5.24 15.42
C PHE A 103 -7.64 5.64 16.90
N ALA A 104 -6.50 5.67 17.60
CA ALA A 104 -6.44 6.17 18.97
C ALA A 104 -6.48 7.70 19.00
N THR A 105 -6.07 8.38 17.92
CA THR A 105 -6.14 9.84 17.77
C THR A 105 -6.65 10.31 16.39
N PRO A 106 -7.12 11.57 16.26
CA PRO A 106 -7.43 12.18 14.96
C PRO A 106 -6.23 12.25 14.00
N GLU A 107 -5.02 12.44 14.53
CA GLU A 107 -3.79 12.50 13.74
C GLU A 107 -3.49 11.14 13.10
N GLU A 108 -3.67 10.04 13.86
CA GLU A 108 -3.56 8.68 13.33
C GLU A 108 -4.61 8.39 12.26
N LYS A 109 -5.86 8.89 12.44
CA LYS A 109 -6.90 8.81 11.41
C LYS A 109 -6.45 9.49 10.12
N THR A 110 -5.95 10.72 10.21
CA THR A 110 -5.50 11.50 9.06
C THR A 110 -4.32 10.82 8.34
N ALA A 111 -3.33 10.32 9.10
CA ALA A 111 -2.19 9.61 8.54
C ALA A 111 -2.61 8.34 7.77
N MET A 112 -3.49 7.53 8.36
CA MET A 112 -4.00 6.31 7.74
C MET A 112 -4.81 6.59 6.47
N VAL A 113 -5.69 7.60 6.52
CA VAL A 113 -6.46 8.03 5.33
C VAL A 113 -5.52 8.54 4.23
N ALA A 114 -4.50 9.34 4.56
CA ALA A 114 -3.52 9.81 3.57
C ALA A 114 -2.77 8.65 2.89
N ILE A 115 -2.45 7.60 3.64
CA ILE A 115 -1.86 6.37 3.09
C ILE A 115 -2.86 5.68 2.15
N TYR A 116 -4.10 5.47 2.58
CA TYR A 116 -5.13 4.88 1.69
C TYR A 116 -5.31 5.69 0.41
N GLU A 117 -5.46 7.02 0.51
CA GLU A 117 -5.64 7.92 -0.62
C GLU A 117 -4.49 7.82 -1.64
N ARG A 118 -3.27 7.59 -1.17
CA ARG A 118 -2.11 7.37 -2.04
C ARG A 118 -2.17 6.06 -2.81
N TRP A 119 -2.71 5.01 -2.19
CA TRP A 119 -2.65 3.64 -2.72
C TRP A 119 -3.95 3.18 -3.39
N LYS A 120 -5.05 3.92 -3.25
CA LYS A 120 -6.34 3.56 -3.86
C LYS A 120 -6.37 3.74 -5.38
N ASP A 121 -5.62 4.70 -5.91
CA ASP A 121 -5.63 5.04 -7.33
C ASP A 121 -4.67 4.13 -8.09
N LYS A 122 -5.21 3.07 -8.69
CA LYS A 122 -4.43 2.08 -9.43
C LYS A 122 -3.73 2.69 -10.64
N ASP A 123 -4.37 3.61 -11.35
CA ASP A 123 -3.80 4.19 -12.57
C ASP A 123 -2.61 5.07 -12.22
N ARG A 124 -2.74 5.89 -11.18
CA ARG A 124 -1.60 6.65 -10.63
C ARG A 124 -0.47 5.74 -10.14
N ILE A 125 -0.78 4.63 -9.47
CA ILE A 125 0.26 3.67 -9.03
C ILE A 125 0.97 3.04 -10.24
N ASN A 126 0.22 2.67 -11.28
CA ASN A 126 0.79 2.14 -12.52
C ASN A 126 1.67 3.18 -13.23
N GLU A 127 1.27 4.45 -13.26
CA GLU A 127 2.09 5.53 -13.81
C GLU A 127 3.38 5.75 -13.01
N GLN A 128 3.31 5.66 -11.68
CA GLN A 128 4.48 5.84 -10.82
C GLN A 128 5.47 4.68 -10.90
N PHE A 129 4.96 3.45 -10.99
CA PHE A 129 5.75 2.22 -10.94
C PHE A 129 5.68 1.42 -12.25
N TRP A 130 5.55 2.12 -13.38
CA TRP A 130 5.35 1.56 -14.72
C TRP A 130 6.39 0.48 -15.10
N GLY A 131 7.64 0.64 -14.67
CA GLY A 131 8.72 -0.32 -14.96
C GLY A 131 8.76 -1.53 -14.03
N LEU A 132 7.94 -1.55 -12.98
CA LEU A 132 7.78 -2.67 -12.06
C LEU A 132 6.56 -3.52 -12.39
N MET A 133 5.53 -2.92 -12.98
CA MET A 133 4.30 -3.60 -13.30
C MET A 133 4.55 -4.71 -14.32
N MET A 134 4.07 -5.90 -13.99
CA MET A 134 4.11 -7.04 -14.89
C MET A 134 2.95 -6.85 -15.85
N ASP A 135 3.19 -6.20 -16.99
CA ASP A 135 2.22 -6.25 -18.07
C ASP A 135 1.94 -7.72 -18.39
N GLU A 136 0.66 -8.05 -18.19
CA GLU A 136 -0.15 -9.13 -18.73
C GLU A 136 0.41 -10.57 -18.76
N PRO A 137 -0.46 -11.58 -18.54
CA PRO A 137 -0.07 -12.96 -18.67
C PRO A 137 0.26 -13.25 -20.13
N ASP A 138 1.55 -13.27 -20.46
CA ASP A 138 2.05 -14.21 -21.44
C ASP A 138 1.72 -15.60 -20.88
N HIS A 139 0.53 -16.07 -21.26
CA HIS A 139 0.00 -17.42 -21.17
C HIS A 139 0.63 -18.32 -20.10
N GLY A 140 -0.03 -18.38 -18.94
CA GLY A 140 -0.14 -19.56 -18.10
C GLY A 140 1.15 -20.32 -17.82
N GLY A 141 1.87 -19.95 -16.77
CA GLY A 141 2.97 -20.77 -16.31
C GLY A 141 3.71 -20.18 -15.14
N VAL A 142 3.44 -20.71 -13.95
CA VAL A 142 4.35 -20.64 -12.80
C VAL A 142 5.65 -21.33 -13.20
N ARG A 143 6.59 -20.64 -13.87
CA ARG A 143 7.99 -21.08 -14.09
C ARG A 143 8.82 -20.00 -14.80
N GLY A 144 9.80 -19.46 -14.06
CA GLY A 144 10.99 -18.81 -14.61
C GLY A 144 10.72 -17.54 -15.43
N PHE A 145 10.47 -16.42 -14.75
CA PHE A 145 10.53 -15.12 -15.43
C PHE A 145 11.97 -14.87 -15.91
N HIS A 146 12.19 -14.96 -17.22
CA HIS A 146 13.40 -14.42 -17.84
C HIS A 146 13.38 -12.90 -17.67
N PHE A 147 14.06 -12.42 -16.63
CA PHE A 147 14.26 -11.00 -16.43
C PHE A 147 15.34 -10.52 -17.39
N THR A 148 14.91 -10.01 -18.56
CA THR A 148 15.83 -9.58 -19.63
C THR A 148 16.61 -8.33 -19.23
N HIS A 149 17.72 -8.05 -19.94
CA HIS A 149 18.47 -6.81 -19.76
C HIS A 149 17.61 -5.57 -20.04
N GLU A 150 16.72 -5.63 -21.03
CA GLU A 150 15.76 -4.57 -21.33
C GLU A 150 14.82 -4.32 -20.14
N ARG A 151 14.34 -5.40 -19.51
CA ARG A 151 13.48 -5.31 -18.33
C ARG A 151 14.22 -4.74 -17.12
N ALA A 152 15.48 -5.13 -16.93
CA ALA A 152 16.34 -4.53 -15.92
C ALA A 152 16.51 -3.01 -16.12
N TRP A 153 16.76 -2.59 -17.35
CA TRP A 153 16.89 -1.17 -17.68
C TRP A 153 15.58 -0.38 -17.49
N LYS A 154 14.43 -0.95 -17.88
CA LYS A 154 13.11 -0.32 -17.64
C LYS A 154 12.85 -0.16 -16.14
N ALA A 155 13.12 -1.20 -15.36
CA ALA A 155 12.95 -1.17 -13.91
C ALA A 155 13.86 -0.13 -13.26
N THR A 156 15.16 -0.10 -13.58
CA THR A 156 16.07 0.90 -12.99
C THR A 156 15.69 2.32 -13.38
N ARG A 157 15.33 2.57 -14.65
CA ARG A 157 14.86 3.89 -15.08
C ARG A 157 13.60 4.32 -14.32
N CYS A 158 12.62 3.43 -14.19
CA CYS A 158 11.40 3.71 -13.43
C CYS A 158 11.70 4.06 -11.97
N LEU A 159 12.56 3.29 -11.30
CA LEU A 159 12.92 3.53 -9.90
C LEU A 159 13.67 4.86 -9.72
N SER A 160 14.63 5.16 -10.59
CA SER A 160 15.35 6.44 -10.58
C SER A 160 14.41 7.61 -10.81
N ASP A 161 13.57 7.55 -11.85
CA ASP A 161 12.60 8.61 -12.18
C ASP A 161 11.65 8.87 -10.99
N TRP A 162 11.21 7.80 -10.31
CA TRP A 162 10.34 7.92 -9.14
C TRP A 162 11.06 8.59 -7.96
N LEU A 163 12.30 8.21 -7.67
CA LEU A 163 13.11 8.81 -6.60
C LEU A 163 13.38 10.30 -6.87
N GLU A 164 13.70 10.67 -8.10
CA GLU A 164 13.91 12.06 -8.51
C GLU A 164 12.65 12.89 -8.33
N LYS A 165 11.52 12.41 -8.85
CA LYS A 165 10.21 13.07 -8.67
C LYS A 165 9.85 13.18 -7.19
N ARG A 166 10.15 12.16 -6.37
CA ARG A 166 9.89 12.22 -4.92
C ARG A 166 10.72 13.32 -4.26
N LYS A 167 12.03 13.40 -4.57
CA LYS A 167 12.93 14.45 -4.07
C LYS A 167 12.48 15.85 -4.49
N ALA A 168 11.88 15.97 -5.68
CA ALA A 168 11.29 17.21 -6.20
C ALA A 168 9.88 17.53 -5.65
N GLY A 169 9.30 16.66 -4.80
CA GLY A 169 7.94 16.84 -4.27
C GLY A 169 6.82 16.58 -5.29
N GLN A 170 7.11 15.91 -6.40
CA GLN A 170 6.18 15.68 -7.53
C GLN A 170 5.46 14.31 -7.46
N VAL A 171 5.76 13.50 -6.45
CA VAL A 171 5.14 12.16 -6.26
C VAL A 171 3.87 12.23 -5.40
N TYR A 172 3.45 13.42 -4.96
CA TYR A 172 2.32 13.66 -4.04
C TYR A 172 1.19 14.46 -4.70
#